data_AF-A0A970RCG8-F1
#
_entry.id   AF-A0A970RCG8-F1
#
_cell.length_a   1.000
_cell.length_b   1.000
_cell.length_c   1.000
_cell.angle_alpha   90.00
_cell.angle_beta   90.00
_cell.angle_gamma   90.00
#
_symmetry.space_group_name_H-M   'P 1'
#
loop_
_entity.id
_entity.type
_entity.pdbx_description
1 polymer ?
#
loop_
_entity_poly.entity_id
_entity_poly.type
_entity_poly.pdbx_seq_one_letter_code
_entity_poly.pdbx_strand_id
1 'polypeptide(L)'
;YLREQRGLCYAVFVLPYAQGEHEGLSCAVQSSKVSAAQLLIEIKQCLADYHAALDQHLPTLLAELGLQVQQLAQGALGLERLSQMLFRHWREQRLGLGLAAELQAAQLVTAEDIQSYAQAIQDQQHWLLLSNQPLAG
;
A
#
# COMPACT_ATOMS: atom_id res chain seq x y z
N TYR A 1 9.26 -1.89 11.44
CA TYR A 1 9.10 -3.21 12.07
C TYR A 1 10.16 -4.24 11.62
N LEU A 2 10.04 -4.83 10.42
CA LEU A 2 10.85 -5.99 9.98
C LEU A 2 12.37 -5.76 10.00
N ARG A 3 12.84 -4.63 9.46
CA ARG A 3 14.27 -4.28 9.39
C ARG A 3 14.83 -3.86 10.75
N GLU A 4 14.20 -2.89 11.39
CA GLU A 4 14.77 -2.19 12.55
C GLU A 4 14.51 -2.87 13.88
N GLN A 5 13.30 -3.42 14.08
CA GLN A 5 12.90 -4.00 15.36
C GLN A 5 13.18 -5.50 15.41
N ARG A 6 12.84 -6.23 14.33
CA ARG A 6 13.02 -7.69 14.27
C ARG A 6 14.34 -8.09 13.63
N GLY A 7 15.01 -7.19 12.91
CA GLY A 7 16.29 -7.47 12.26
C GLY A 7 16.23 -8.54 11.17
N LEU A 8 15.05 -8.81 10.59
CA LEU A 8 14.81 -9.98 9.73
C LEU A 8 15.17 -9.74 8.26
N CYS A 9 15.19 -8.49 7.81
CA CYS A 9 15.46 -8.14 6.41
C CYS A 9 16.41 -6.93 6.32
N TYR A 10 17.10 -6.80 5.20
CA TYR A 10 17.91 -5.61 4.90
C TYR A 10 17.06 -4.49 4.28
N ALA A 11 16.17 -4.87 3.37
CA ALA A 11 15.30 -3.96 2.65
C ALA A 11 13.86 -4.49 2.62
N VAL A 12 12.91 -3.58 2.77
CA VAL A 12 11.47 -3.81 2.64
C VAL A 12 10.88 -2.62 1.90
N PHE A 13 10.15 -2.91 0.82
CA PHE A 13 9.42 -1.92 0.04
C PHE A 13 7.97 -2.39 -0.08
N VAL A 14 7.03 -1.47 0.15
CA VAL A 14 5.61 -1.71 -0.05
C VAL A 14 5.10 -0.70 -1.06
N LEU A 15 4.45 -1.18 -2.10
CA LEU A 15 3.95 -0.36 -3.20
C LEU A 15 2.51 -0.76 -3.50
N PRO A 16 1.62 0.20 -3.82
CA PRO A 16 0.33 -0.13 -4.41
C PRO A 16 0.57 -0.76 -5.78
N TYR A 17 -0.12 -1.88 -6.02
CA TYR A 17 -0.14 -2.57 -7.29
C TYR A 17 -1.52 -2.40 -7.93
N ALA A 18 -1.53 -2.06 -9.21
CA ALA A 18 -2.75 -1.99 -10.00
C ALA A 18 -2.43 -2.41 -11.43
N GLN A 19 -3.19 -3.37 -11.96
CA GLN A 19 -3.11 -3.82 -13.34
C GLN A 19 -4.52 -4.15 -13.85
N GLY A 20 -5.05 -3.30 -14.73
CA GLY A 20 -6.44 -3.40 -15.16
C GLY A 20 -7.39 -3.22 -13.98
N GLU A 21 -8.31 -4.17 -13.80
CA GLU A 21 -9.31 -4.18 -12.72
C GLU A 21 -8.77 -4.78 -11.40
N HIS A 22 -7.52 -5.24 -11.38
CA HIS A 22 -6.92 -5.85 -10.18
C HIS A 22 -6.05 -4.85 -9.45
N GLU A 23 -6.40 -4.58 -8.20
CA GLU A 23 -5.63 -3.74 -7.28
C GLU A 23 -5.19 -4.54 -6.07
N GLY A 24 -4.10 -4.10 -5.44
CA GLY A 24 -3.60 -4.69 -4.21
C GLY A 24 -2.30 -4.05 -3.77
N LEU A 25 -1.52 -4.82 -3.04
CA LEU A 25 -0.21 -4.41 -2.53
C LEU A 25 0.87 -5.36 -3.04
N SER A 26 2.04 -4.81 -3.33
CA SER A 26 3.26 -5.56 -3.61
C SER A 26 4.26 -5.31 -2.50
N CYS A 27 4.79 -6.39 -1.92
CA CYS A 27 5.88 -6.34 -0.95
C CYS A 27 7.16 -6.93 -1.56
N ALA A 28 8.19 -6.10 -1.72
CA ALA A 28 9.52 -6.57 -2.09
C ALA A 28 10.41 -6.57 -0.86
N VAL A 29 10.89 -7.75 -0.46
CA VAL A 29 11.69 -7.95 0.75
C VAL A 29 12.96 -8.72 0.44
N GLN A 30 14.09 -8.23 0.94
CA GLN A 30 15.37 -8.91 0.83
C GLN A 30 15.84 -9.38 2.21
N SER A 31 16.01 -10.70 2.37
CA SER A 31 16.53 -11.31 3.58
C SER A 31 17.52 -12.44 3.27
N SER A 32 18.56 -12.54 4.10
CA SER A 32 19.48 -13.69 4.18
C SER A 32 19.30 -14.50 5.47
N LYS A 33 18.34 -14.13 6.33
CA LYS A 33 18.21 -14.68 7.69
C LYS A 33 17.02 -15.62 7.86
N VAL A 34 15.95 -15.40 7.12
CA VAL A 34 14.69 -16.14 7.25
C VAL A 34 14.15 -16.52 5.88
N SER A 35 13.32 -17.57 5.88
CA SER A 35 12.63 -18.03 4.69
C SER A 35 11.57 -17.04 4.23
N ALA A 36 11.22 -17.09 2.94
CA ALA A 36 10.12 -16.31 2.38
C ALA A 36 8.78 -16.59 3.09
N ALA A 37 8.53 -17.83 3.53
CA ALA A 37 7.35 -18.19 4.30
C ALA A 37 7.31 -17.49 5.67
N GLN A 38 8.44 -17.46 6.40
CA GLN A 38 8.52 -16.73 7.66
C GLN A 38 8.34 -15.22 7.45
N LEU A 39 8.92 -14.66 6.38
CA LEU A 39 8.71 -13.25 6.04
C LEU A 39 7.23 -12.94 5.79
N LEU A 40 6.51 -13.80 5.06
CA LEU A 40 5.09 -13.61 4.83
C LEU A 40 4.29 -13.57 6.14
N ILE A 41 4.59 -14.46 7.09
CA ILE A 41 3.95 -14.45 8.42
C ILE A 41 4.19 -13.11 9.12
N GLU A 42 5.43 -12.62 9.13
CA GLU A 42 5.80 -11.38 9.81
C GLU A 42 5.23 -10.13 9.11
N ILE A 43 5.14 -10.15 7.78
CA ILE A 43 4.48 -9.09 6.98
C ILE A 43 3.00 -9.04 7.35
N LYS A 44 2.32 -10.19 7.37
CA LYS A 44 0.90 -10.28 7.71
C LYS A 44 0.64 -9.81 9.14
N GLN A 45 1.50 -10.17 10.09
CA GLN A 45 1.41 -9.65 11.46
C GLN A 45 1.57 -8.12 11.48
N CYS A 46 2.56 -7.58 10.77
CA CYS A 46 2.76 -6.13 10.69
C CYS A 46 1.54 -5.40 10.11
N LEU A 47 0.89 -5.99 9.10
CA LEU A 47 -0.34 -5.45 8.50
C LEU A 47 -1.53 -5.55 9.46
N ALA A 48 -1.64 -6.64 10.22
CA ALA A 48 -2.67 -6.82 11.23
C ALA A 48 -2.52 -5.81 12.39
N ASP A 49 -1.29 -5.58 12.85
CA ASP A 49 -0.99 -4.61 13.90
C ASP A 49 -1.31 -3.18 13.45
N TYR A 50 -0.92 -2.83 12.20
CA TYR A 50 -1.26 -1.53 11.61
C TYR A 50 -2.77 -1.32 11.52
N HIS A 51 -3.49 -2.36 11.08
CA HIS A 51 -4.93 -2.34 10.97
C HIS A 51 -5.63 -2.25 12.34
N ALA A 52 -5.13 -2.93 13.38
CA ALA A 52 -5.65 -2.80 14.73
C ALA A 52 -5.49 -1.38 15.30
N ALA A 53 -4.50 -0.62 14.81
CA ALA A 53 -4.28 0.78 15.16
C ALA A 53 -4.91 1.77 14.15
N LEU A 54 -5.75 1.29 13.22
CA LEU A 54 -6.27 2.11 12.12
C LEU A 54 -7.00 3.37 12.61
N ASP A 55 -7.82 3.26 13.66
CA ASP A 55 -8.55 4.39 14.22
C ASP A 55 -7.64 5.54 14.69
N GLN A 56 -6.37 5.24 15.02
CA GLN A 56 -5.37 6.22 15.41
C GLN A 56 -4.75 6.94 14.21
N HIS A 57 -4.72 6.30 13.04
CA HIS A 57 -4.02 6.78 11.85
C HIS A 57 -4.98 7.36 10.79
N LEU A 58 -6.20 6.83 10.71
CA LEU A 58 -7.18 7.17 9.69
C LEU A 58 -7.57 8.66 9.66
N PRO A 59 -7.80 9.34 10.80
CA PRO A 59 -8.14 10.77 10.78
C PRO A 59 -7.03 11.62 10.16
N THR A 60 -5.77 11.31 10.48
CA THR A 60 -4.60 12.02 9.91
C THR A 60 -4.50 11.79 8.41
N LEU A 61 -4.66 10.54 7.96
CA LEU A 61 -4.63 10.19 6.53
C LEU A 61 -5.72 10.94 5.75
N LEU A 62 -6.95 10.96 6.26
CA LEU A 62 -8.08 11.68 5.62
C LEU A 62 -7.84 13.19 5.58
N ALA A 63 -7.26 13.76 6.63
CA ALA A 63 -6.89 15.18 6.65
C ALA A 63 -5.81 15.51 5.61
N GLU A 64 -4.78 14.67 5.46
CA GLU A 64 -3.73 14.82 4.45
C GLU A 64 -4.29 14.71 3.03
N LEU A 65 -5.22 13.79 2.78
CA LEU A 65 -5.93 13.69 1.50
C LEU A 65 -6.74 14.97 1.22
N GLY A 66 -7.44 15.50 2.22
CA GLY A 66 -8.16 16.78 2.12
C GLY A 66 -7.27 17.95 1.74
N LEU A 67 -6.09 18.04 2.36
CA LEU A 67 -5.11 19.05 2.01
C LEU A 67 -4.63 18.89 0.55
N GLN A 68 -4.38 17.65 0.09
CA GLN A 68 -3.97 17.40 -1.29
C GLN A 68 -5.05 17.79 -2.31
N VAL A 69 -6.33 17.53 -2.02
CA VAL A 69 -7.45 17.99 -2.87
C VAL A 69 -7.42 19.51 -3.02
N GLN A 70 -7.28 20.24 -1.91
CA GLN A 70 -7.23 21.70 -1.92
C GLN A 70 -6.01 22.23 -2.68
N GLN A 71 -4.83 21.66 -2.43
CA GLN A 71 -3.60 22.04 -3.12
C GLN A 71 -3.67 21.78 -4.62
N LEU A 72 -4.25 20.65 -5.04
CA LEU A 72 -4.46 20.35 -6.46
C LEU A 72 -5.41 21.38 -7.10
N ALA A 73 -6.54 21.70 -6.45
CA ALA A 73 -7.50 22.68 -6.95
C ALA A 73 -6.89 24.10 -7.08
N GLN A 74 -5.93 24.44 -6.22
CA GLN A 74 -5.24 25.73 -6.22
C GLN A 74 -3.98 25.75 -7.11
N GLY A 75 -3.60 24.62 -7.72
CA GLY A 75 -2.33 24.49 -8.45
C GLY A 75 -1.08 24.59 -7.56
N ALA A 76 -1.23 24.37 -6.25
CA ALA A 76 -0.18 24.45 -5.24
C ALA A 76 0.45 23.07 -4.92
N LEU A 77 0.02 22.01 -5.60
CA LEU A 77 0.58 20.68 -5.43
C LEU A 77 2.02 20.66 -5.96
N GLY A 78 2.96 20.17 -5.15
CA GLY A 78 4.37 20.09 -5.54
C GLY A 78 4.59 19.23 -6.80
N LEU A 79 5.57 19.61 -7.61
CA LEU A 79 5.86 18.94 -8.90
C LEU A 79 6.09 17.43 -8.75
N GLU A 80 6.80 17.01 -7.70
CA GLU A 80 7.05 15.60 -7.42
C GLU A 80 5.74 14.82 -7.17
N ARG A 81 4.84 15.37 -6.36
CA ARG A 81 3.57 14.72 -6.07
C ARG A 81 2.69 14.65 -7.31
N LEU A 82 2.66 15.74 -8.09
CA LEU A 82 1.91 15.80 -9.33
C LEU A 82 2.45 14.79 -10.37
N SER A 83 3.77 14.67 -10.50
CA SER A 83 4.38 13.73 -11.44
C SER A 83 4.10 12.28 -11.04
N GLN A 84 4.14 11.95 -9.74
CA GLN A 84 3.77 10.63 -9.23
C GLN A 84 2.31 10.29 -9.55
N MET A 85 1.37 11.22 -9.32
CA MET A 85 -0.04 11.01 -9.62
C MET A 85 -0.28 10.81 -11.12
N LEU A 86 0.32 11.65 -11.98
CA LEU A 86 0.21 11.54 -13.43
C LEU A 86 0.83 10.24 -13.96
N PHE A 87 2.00 9.86 -13.45
CA PHE A 87 2.64 8.61 -13.83
C PHE A 87 1.79 7.40 -13.46
N ARG A 88 1.19 7.40 -12.26
CA ARG A 88 0.25 6.38 -11.83
C ARG A 88 -0.96 6.30 -12.77
N HIS A 89 -1.58 7.44 -13.07
CA HIS A 89 -2.72 7.51 -14.01
C HIS A 89 -2.38 6.97 -15.39
N TRP A 90 -1.21 7.32 -15.92
CA TRP A 90 -0.74 6.78 -17.20
C TRP A 90 -0.54 5.27 -17.12
N ARG A 91 0.18 4.78 -16.10
CA ARG A 91 0.46 3.35 -15.90
C ARG A 91 -0.82 2.52 -15.75
N GLU A 92 -1.80 3.05 -15.03
CA GLU A 92 -3.08 2.39 -14.73
C GLU A 92 -4.13 2.63 -15.82
N GLN A 93 -3.78 3.32 -16.91
CA GLN A 93 -4.69 3.67 -18.01
C GLN A 93 -5.91 4.51 -17.56
N ARG A 94 -5.71 5.34 -16.54
CA ARG A 94 -6.71 6.20 -15.88
C ARG A 94 -6.61 7.67 -16.29
N LEU A 95 -5.83 8.03 -17.31
CA LEU A 95 -5.67 9.43 -17.74
C LEU A 95 -7.00 10.13 -18.12
N GLY A 96 -8.06 9.37 -18.44
CA GLY A 96 -9.39 9.91 -18.66
C GLY A 96 -10.14 10.27 -17.37
N LEU A 97 -9.71 9.76 -16.23
CA LEU A 97 -10.19 10.12 -14.89
C LEU A 97 -9.39 11.34 -14.42
N GLY A 98 -10.07 12.42 -14.03
CA GLY A 98 -9.39 13.61 -13.51
C GLY A 98 -8.68 13.32 -12.18
N LEU A 99 -7.49 13.89 -11.97
CA LEU A 99 -6.73 13.75 -10.72
C LEU A 99 -7.54 14.15 -9.48
N ALA A 100 -8.42 15.16 -9.62
CA ALA A 100 -9.29 15.61 -8.55
C ALA A 100 -10.37 14.56 -8.20
N ALA A 101 -10.90 13.85 -9.20
CA ALA A 101 -11.91 12.81 -8.98
C ALA A 101 -11.33 11.62 -8.21
N GLU A 102 -10.06 11.25 -8.47
CA GLU A 102 -9.38 10.22 -7.69
C GLU A 102 -9.22 10.64 -6.23
N LEU A 103 -8.72 11.84 -5.97
CA LEU A 103 -8.53 12.32 -4.59
C LEU A 103 -9.87 12.46 -3.85
N GLN A 104 -10.94 12.87 -4.54
CA GLN A 104 -12.29 12.91 -3.97
C GLN A 104 -12.82 11.50 -3.68
N ALA A 105 -12.61 10.54 -4.58
CA ALA A 105 -12.99 9.15 -4.33
C ALA A 105 -12.24 8.56 -3.12
N ALA A 106 -10.97 8.89 -2.95
CA ALA A 106 -10.18 8.47 -1.78
C ALA A 106 -10.74 9.00 -0.45
N GLN A 107 -11.44 10.14 -0.45
CA GLN A 107 -12.11 10.68 0.74
C GLN A 107 -13.42 9.96 1.09
N LEU A 108 -13.98 9.18 0.15
CA LEU A 108 -15.18 8.39 0.38
C LEU A 108 -14.87 7.03 1.00
N VAL A 109 -13.59 6.66 1.10
CA VAL A 109 -13.16 5.41 1.72
C VAL A 109 -13.55 5.41 3.19
N THR A 110 -14.36 4.42 3.57
CA THR A 110 -14.84 4.24 4.94
C THR A 110 -13.92 3.31 5.74
N ALA A 111 -14.09 3.32 7.07
CA ALA A 111 -13.40 2.34 7.92
C ALA A 111 -13.80 0.88 7.56
N GLU A 112 -15.02 0.67 7.08
CA GLU A 112 -15.51 -0.64 6.64
C GLU A 112 -14.82 -1.13 5.37
N ASP A 113 -14.57 -0.23 4.41
CA ASP A 113 -13.81 -0.54 3.19
C ASP A 113 -12.38 -0.98 3.55
N ILE A 114 -11.74 -0.24 4.46
CA ILE A 114 -10.38 -0.56 4.91
C ILE A 114 -10.35 -1.88 5.69
N GLN A 115 -11.35 -2.12 6.54
CA GLN A 115 -11.49 -3.37 7.29
C GLN A 115 -11.67 -4.57 6.35
N SER A 116 -12.49 -4.43 5.33
CA SER A 116 -12.73 -5.48 4.32
C SER A 116 -11.46 -5.78 3.54
N TYR A 117 -10.75 -4.74 3.10
CA TYR A 117 -9.46 -4.89 2.44
C TYR A 117 -8.41 -5.53 3.36
N ALA A 118 -8.35 -5.10 4.62
CA ALA A 118 -7.43 -5.64 5.63
C ALA A 118 -7.70 -7.13 5.92
N GLN A 119 -8.96 -7.56 5.91
CA GLN A 119 -9.29 -8.98 6.03
C GLN A 119 -8.84 -9.78 4.79
N ALA A 120 -9.08 -9.25 3.58
CA ALA A 120 -8.67 -9.91 2.34
C ALA A 120 -7.16 -10.16 2.27
N ILE A 121 -6.33 -9.19 2.68
CA ILE A 121 -4.86 -9.35 2.71
C ILE A 121 -4.38 -10.32 3.80
N GLN A 122 -5.23 -10.70 4.76
CA GLN A 122 -4.91 -11.72 5.76
C GLN A 122 -5.21 -13.14 5.28
N ASP A 123 -5.91 -13.32 4.17
CA ASP A 123 -6.14 -14.64 3.59
C ASP A 123 -4.91 -15.11 2.81
N GLN A 124 -4.42 -16.33 3.12
CA GLN A 124 -3.27 -16.91 2.42
C GLN A 124 -3.53 -17.18 0.93
N GLN A 125 -4.78 -17.44 0.53
CA GLN A 125 -5.11 -17.77 -0.86
C GLN A 125 -4.92 -16.58 -1.82
N HIS A 126 -4.83 -15.37 -1.28
CA HIS A 126 -4.70 -14.13 -2.06
C HIS A 126 -3.25 -13.66 -2.21
N TRP A 127 -2.26 -14.42 -1.72
CA TRP A 127 -0.84 -14.08 -1.86
C TRP A 127 -0.16 -14.94 -2.92
N LEU A 128 0.43 -14.28 -3.91
CA LEU A 128 1.43 -14.87 -4.79
C LEU A 128 2.83 -14.60 -4.24
N LEU A 129 3.52 -15.66 -3.80
CA LEU A 129 4.89 -15.55 -3.30
C LEU A 129 5.89 -15.93 -4.39
N LEU A 130 6.71 -14.97 -4.81
CA LEU A 130 7.84 -15.19 -5.68
C LEU A 130 9.13 -15.08 -4.87
N SER A 131 9.84 -16.19 -4.72
CA SER A 131 11.11 -16.23 -4.00
C SER A 131 12.17 -16.93 -4.84
N ASN A 132 13.36 -16.34 -4.87
CA ASN A 132 14.56 -16.97 -5.40
C ASN A 132 15.32 -17.77 -4.33
N GLN A 133 14.82 -17.82 -3.09
CA GLN A 133 15.37 -18.73 -2.09
C GLN A 133 15.00 -20.16 -2.49
N PRO A 134 15.94 -21.10 -2.43
CA PRO A 134 15.63 -22.50 -2.67
C PRO A 134 14.54 -22.94 -1.67
N LEU A 135 13.54 -23.68 -2.17
CA LEU A 135 12.61 -24.40 -1.30
C LEU A 135 13.47 -25.31 -0.43
N ALA A 136 13.62 -24.96 0.85
CA ALA A 136 14.24 -25.87 1.81
C ALA A 136 13.43 -27.17 1.79
N GLY A 137 14.08 -28.28 1.46
CA GLY A 137 13.48 -29.62 1.51
C GLY A 137 13.09 -30.04 2.91
#